data_AF-A0A2H3TMC8-F1
#
_entry.id   AF-A0A2H3TMC8-F1
#
_cell.length_a   1.000
_cell.length_b   1.000
_cell.length_c   1.000
_cell.angle_alpha   90.00
_cell.angle_beta   90.00
_cell.angle_gamma   90.00
#
_symmetry.space_group_name_H-M   'P 1'
#
loop_
_entity.id
_entity.type
_entity.pdbx_description
1 polymer ?
#
loop_
_entity_poly.entity_id
_entity_poly.type
_entity_poly.pdbx_seq_one_letter_code
_entity_poly.pdbx_strand_id
1 'polypeptide(L)'
;MAVDTSNDTQGLVSPLHVSAAIVVALLTALLWRLYNDTFGHIPGPPIIRFTPTWLWWLTWTGVECRVIGSLHKRYGPVVRIAPNEVDVSDGAALNLIYIKT
;
A
#
# COMPACT_ATOMS: atom_id res chain seq x y z
N MET A 1 -2.14 11.61 -52.17
CA MET A 1 -3.11 12.20 -51.23
C MET A 1 -2.55 11.99 -49.84
N ALA A 2 -1.82 12.96 -49.30
CA ALA A 2 -1.30 12.88 -47.94
C ALA A 2 -2.46 13.19 -46.99
N VAL A 3 -2.93 12.18 -46.26
CA VAL A 3 -3.92 12.37 -45.19
C VAL A 3 -3.23 13.23 -44.13
N ASP A 4 -3.75 14.44 -43.94
CA ASP A 4 -3.47 15.29 -42.79
C ASP A 4 -3.81 14.49 -41.53
N THR A 5 -2.78 13.97 -40.86
CA THR A 5 -2.88 13.29 -39.57
C THR A 5 -2.67 14.27 -38.40
N SER A 6 -2.45 15.54 -38.70
CA SER A 6 -2.11 16.56 -37.70
C SER A 6 -3.35 17.00 -36.91
N ASN A 7 -4.53 17.03 -37.56
CA ASN A 7 -5.79 17.43 -36.92
C ASN A 7 -6.38 16.33 -36.02
N ASP A 8 -6.24 15.06 -36.41
CA ASP A 8 -6.74 13.90 -35.65
C ASP A 8 -5.95 13.67 -34.35
N THR A 9 -4.65 14.02 -34.35
CA THR A 9 -3.80 13.90 -33.16
C THR A 9 -4.07 14.97 -32.12
N GLN A 10 -4.53 16.17 -32.49
CA GLN A 10 -4.86 17.25 -31.53
C GLN A 10 -6.09 16.92 -30.67
N GLY A 11 -7.08 16.23 -31.24
CA GLY A 11 -8.25 15.76 -30.49
C GLY A 11 -7.89 14.66 -29.50
N LEU A 12 -6.95 13.80 -29.87
CA LEU A 12 -6.49 12.67 -29.05
C LEU A 12 -5.65 13.12 -27.85
N VAL A 13 -4.82 14.17 -27.98
CA VAL A 13 -3.94 14.69 -26.91
C VAL A 13 -4.53 15.84 -26.09
N SER A 14 -5.85 16.06 -26.16
CA SER A 14 -6.51 17.08 -25.34
C SER A 14 -6.13 16.91 -23.85
N PRO A 15 -5.96 18.01 -23.09
CA PRO A 15 -5.57 17.94 -21.67
C PRO A 15 -6.52 17.09 -20.83
N LEU A 16 -7.79 16.96 -21.27
CA LEU A 16 -8.78 16.08 -20.67
C LEU A 16 -8.41 14.60 -20.82
N HIS A 17 -7.98 14.16 -22.01
CA HIS A 17 -7.55 12.77 -22.24
C HIS A 17 -6.28 12.43 -21.46
N VAL A 18 -5.33 13.37 -21.37
CA VAL A 18 -4.11 13.20 -20.56
C VAL A 18 -4.46 13.05 -19.08
N SER A 19 -5.36 13.89 -18.55
CA SER A 19 -5.80 13.80 -17.15
C SER A 19 -6.54 12.48 -16.87
N ALA A 20 -7.41 12.03 -17.78
CA ALA A 20 -8.12 10.76 -17.65
C ALA A 20 -7.15 9.57 -17.69
N ALA A 21 -6.15 9.59 -18.59
CA ALA A 21 -5.13 8.54 -18.66
C ALA A 21 -4.30 8.46 -17.37
N ILE A 22 -3.94 9.60 -16.77
CA ILE A 22 -3.24 9.64 -15.47
C ILE A 22 -4.12 9.02 -14.36
N VAL A 23 -5.40 9.39 -14.29
CA VAL A 23 -6.32 8.83 -13.29
C VAL A 23 -6.45 7.32 -13.47
N VAL A 24 -6.63 6.85 -14.71
CA VAL A 24 -6.71 5.41 -15.01
C VAL A 24 -5.41 4.70 -14.64
N ALA A 25 -4.25 5.26 -14.96
CA ALA A 25 -2.96 4.69 -14.58
C ALA A 25 -2.79 4.58 -13.06
N LEU A 26 -3.16 5.63 -12.30
CA LEU A 26 -3.13 5.63 -10.84
C LEU A 26 -4.08 4.59 -10.24
N LEU A 27 -5.31 4.49 -10.75
CA LEU A 27 -6.28 3.47 -10.33
C LEU A 27 -5.77 2.06 -10.63
N THR A 28 -5.18 1.85 -11.81
CA THR A 28 -4.64 0.55 -12.22
C THR A 28 -3.47 0.15 -11.33
N ALA A 29 -2.56 1.09 -11.00
CA ALA A 29 -1.46 0.85 -10.08
C ALA A 29 -1.94 0.55 -8.65
N LEU A 30 -2.98 1.25 -8.18
CA LEU A 30 -3.59 0.99 -6.88
C LEU A 30 -4.25 -0.40 -6.83
N LEU A 31 -4.97 -0.78 -7.88
CA LEU A 31 -5.60 -2.09 -8.01
C LEU A 31 -4.55 -3.21 -8.11
N TRP A 32 -3.47 -3.00 -8.86
CA TRP A 32 -2.34 -3.93 -8.90
C TRP A 32 -1.71 -4.12 -7.53
N ARG A 33 -1.55 -3.04 -6.76
CA ARG A 33 -1.03 -3.10 -5.40
C ARG A 33 -1.96 -3.82 -4.43
N LEU A 34 -3.28 -3.64 -4.58
CA LEU A 34 -4.28 -4.38 -3.81
C LEU A 34 -4.34 -5.86 -4.21
N TYR A 35 -4.19 -6.17 -5.50
CA TYR A 35 -4.24 -7.55 -6.01
C TYR A 35 -3.00 -8.35 -5.60
N ASN A 36 -1.83 -7.72 -5.60
CA ASN A 36 -0.60 -8.30 -5.07
C ASN A 36 -0.54 -8.29 -3.52
N ASP A 37 -1.64 -7.99 -2.83
CA ASP A 37 -1.71 -8.12 -1.38
C ASP A 37 -1.79 -9.61 -0.96
N THR A 38 -0.65 -10.28 -1.00
CA THR A 38 -0.49 -11.66 -0.49
C THR A 38 -0.63 -11.74 1.04
N PHE A 39 -0.63 -10.60 1.74
CA PHE A 39 -0.68 -10.51 3.20
C PHE A 39 -2.11 -10.47 3.76
N GLY A 40 -3.08 -11.01 3.01
CA GLY A 40 -4.48 -11.06 3.43
C GLY A 40 -4.76 -11.95 4.64
N HIS A 41 -3.86 -12.91 4.92
CA HIS A 41 -3.96 -13.85 6.04
C HIS A 41 -3.47 -13.28 7.38
N ILE A 42 -2.78 -12.13 7.37
CA ILE A 42 -2.20 -11.55 8.58
C ILE A 42 -3.27 -10.72 9.28
N PRO A 43 -3.58 -11.00 10.56
CA PRO A 43 -4.59 -10.25 11.29
C PRO A 43 -4.13 -8.79 11.51
N GLY A 44 -5.04 -7.85 11.29
CA GLY A 44 -4.78 -6.43 11.51
C GLY A 44 -6.02 -5.55 11.25
N PRO A 45 -6.00 -4.29 11.72
CA PRO A 45 -7.04 -3.32 11.42
C PRO A 45 -7.25 -3.10 9.91
N PRO A 46 -8.50 -2.98 9.44
CA PRO A 46 -8.79 -2.87 8.00
C PRO A 46 -8.24 -1.58 7.38
N ILE A 47 -8.07 -0.52 8.17
CA ILE A 47 -7.54 0.78 7.70
C ILE A 47 -6.10 0.65 7.17
N ILE A 48 -5.36 -0.32 7.70
CA ILE A 48 -3.94 -0.54 7.44
C ILE A 48 -3.70 -1.21 6.08
N ARG A 49 -4.71 -1.88 5.52
CA ARG A 49 -4.62 -2.52 4.20
C ARG A 49 -4.52 -1.49 3.07
N PHE A 50 -5.08 -0.30 3.26
CA PHE A 50 -5.19 0.69 2.18
C PHE A 50 -4.03 1.69 2.16
N THR A 51 -3.61 2.20 3.32
CA THR A 51 -2.59 3.27 3.37
C THR A 51 -1.69 3.17 4.61
N PRO A 52 -0.40 3.53 4.51
CA PRO A 52 0.50 3.66 5.67
C PRO A 52 0.26 4.96 6.46
N THR A 53 -0.63 5.84 5.98
CA THR A 53 -0.86 7.17 6.56
C THR A 53 -1.26 7.11 8.04
N TRP A 54 -2.01 6.07 8.42
CA TRP A 54 -2.37 5.84 9.83
C TRP A 54 -1.14 5.57 10.70
N LEU A 55 -0.20 4.75 10.22
CA LEU A 55 1.05 4.47 10.93
C LEU A 55 1.90 5.74 11.04
N TRP A 56 2.06 6.50 9.96
CA TRP A 56 2.80 7.76 9.98
C TRP A 56 2.22 8.77 10.97
N TRP A 57 0.90 8.85 11.08
CA TRP A 57 0.26 9.69 12.08
C TRP A 57 0.55 9.24 13.52
N LEU A 58 0.56 7.92 13.77
CA LEU A 58 0.95 7.37 15.08
C LEU A 58 2.42 7.61 15.42
N THR A 59 3.32 7.48 14.45
CA THR A 59 4.74 7.78 14.60
C THR A 59 4.94 9.27 14.88
N TRP A 60 4.25 10.14 14.13
CA TRP A 60 4.31 11.59 14.32
C TRP A 60 3.83 12.03 15.71
N THR A 61 2.80 11.39 16.22
CA THR A 61 2.26 11.64 17.58
C THR A 61 3.06 10.94 18.68
N GLY A 62 3.99 10.04 18.33
CA GLY A 62 4.81 9.30 19.28
C GLY A 62 4.07 8.24 20.10
N VAL A 63 2.86 7.85 19.70
CA VAL A 63 2.03 6.87 20.43
C VAL A 63 2.04 5.48 19.77
N GLU A 64 2.78 5.32 18.68
CA GLU A 64 2.92 4.10 17.88
C GLU A 64 3.16 2.86 18.75
N CYS A 65 4.22 2.83 19.57
CA CYS A 65 4.56 1.65 20.38
C CYS A 65 3.42 1.21 21.32
N ARG A 66 2.67 2.17 21.86
CA ARG A 66 1.54 1.88 22.75
C ARG A 66 0.39 1.25 21.97
N VAL A 67 0.10 1.80 20.79
CA VAL A 67 -0.97 1.31 19.92
C VAL A 67 -0.60 -0.07 19.38
N ILE A 68 0.57 -0.24 18.80
CA ILE A 68 1.08 -1.53 18.30
C ILE A 68 1.11 -2.58 19.41
N GLY A 69 1.59 -2.23 20.62
CA GLY A 69 1.55 -3.14 21.77
C GLY A 69 0.13 -3.57 22.16
N SER A 70 -0.88 -2.71 22.00
CA SER A 70 -2.28 -3.07 22.21
C SER A 70 -2.85 -3.95 21.10
N LEU A 71 -2.39 -3.73 19.85
CA LEU A 71 -2.72 -4.59 18.72
C LEU A 71 -2.15 -6.01 18.92
N HIS A 72 -0.89 -6.14 19.35
CA HIS A 72 -0.31 -7.46 19.64
C HIS A 72 -1.05 -8.22 20.73
N LYS A 73 -1.56 -7.52 21.75
CA LYS A 73 -2.43 -8.12 22.77
C LYS A 73 -3.76 -8.63 22.20
N ARG A 74 -4.27 -8.03 21.13
CA ARG A 74 -5.58 -8.35 20.52
C ARG A 74 -5.48 -9.40 19.42
N TYR A 75 -4.48 -9.29 18.55
CA TYR A 75 -4.35 -10.06 17.31
C TYR A 75 -3.26 -11.13 17.39
N GLY A 76 -2.39 -11.08 18.40
CA GLY A 76 -1.32 -12.04 18.64
C GLY A 76 0.06 -11.55 18.23
N PRO A 77 1.05 -12.46 18.11
CA PRO A 77 2.46 -12.10 17.96
C PRO A 77 2.82 -11.46 16.61
N VAL A 78 1.96 -11.57 15.60
CA VAL A 78 2.19 -11.05 14.24
C VAL A 78 1.01 -10.17 13.87
N VAL A 79 1.27 -8.89 13.59
CA VAL A 79 0.22 -7.92 13.25
C VAL A 79 0.65 -7.08 12.06
N ARG A 80 -0.29 -6.87 11.13
CA ARG A 80 -0.06 -5.97 10.00
C ARG A 80 -0.16 -4.50 10.43
N ILE A 81 0.88 -3.70 10.18
CA ILE A 81 0.95 -2.27 10.55
C ILE A 81 0.93 -1.30 9.35
N ALA A 82 1.29 -1.78 8.15
CA ALA A 82 1.12 -1.05 6.90
C ALA A 82 0.73 -2.00 5.74
N PRO A 83 0.40 -1.50 4.53
CA PRO A 83 0.07 -2.36 3.39
C PRO A 83 1.18 -3.36 3.04
N ASN A 84 2.45 -2.98 3.22
CA ASN A 84 3.60 -3.82 2.92
C ASN A 84 4.48 -4.08 4.17
N GLU A 85 3.93 -3.90 5.37
CA GLU A 85 4.71 -3.93 6.61
C GLU A 85 3.96 -4.65 7.73
N VAL A 86 4.69 -5.48 8.47
CA VAL A 86 4.18 -6.35 9.53
C VAL A 86 5.10 -6.21 10.72
N ASP A 87 4.52 -6.03 11.91
CA ASP A 87 5.24 -6.06 13.17
C ASP A 87 5.17 -7.46 13.77
N VAL A 88 6.32 -7.93 14.28
CA VAL A 88 6.48 -9.27 14.84
C VAL A 88 7.10 -9.16 16.23
N SER A 89 6.33 -9.55 17.24
CA SER A 89 6.74 -9.52 18.65
C SER A 89 7.22 -10.89 19.15
N ASP A 90 7.57 -11.83 18.26
CA ASP A 90 8.05 -13.17 18.61
C ASP A 90 9.58 -13.29 18.48
N GLY A 91 10.26 -13.64 19.58
CA GLY A 91 11.70 -13.86 19.59
C GLY A 91 12.14 -15.04 18.75
N ALA A 92 11.30 -16.06 18.55
CA ALA A 92 11.62 -17.20 17.69
C ALA A 92 11.71 -16.80 16.20
N ALA A 93 10.97 -15.76 15.80
CA ALA A 93 10.99 -15.24 14.44
C ALA A 93 12.33 -14.57 14.07
N LEU A 94 13.10 -14.08 15.05
CA LEU A 94 14.38 -13.41 14.79
C LEU A 94 15.38 -14.32 14.06
N ASN A 95 15.44 -15.60 14.42
CA ASN A 95 16.33 -16.54 13.74
C ASN A 95 15.90 -16.79 12.28
N LEU A 96 14.60 -16.93 12.05
CA LEU A 96 14.04 -17.09 10.70
C LEU A 96 14.27 -15.85 9.82
N ILE A 97 14.14 -14.65 10.36
CA ILE A 97 14.22 -13.40 9.59
C ILE A 97 15.68 -12.98 9.37
N TYR A 98 16.54 -13.06 10.39
CA TYR A 98 17.88 -12.48 10.35
C TYR A 98 19.02 -13.50 10.20
N ILE A 99 18.78 -14.77 10.51
CA ILE A 99 19.86 -15.79 10.52
C ILE A 99 19.74 -16.74 9.34
N LYS A 100 18.53 -17.11 8.94
CA LYS A 100 18.30 -18.06 7.85
C LYS A 100 18.37 -17.35 6.48
N THR A 101 19.58 -17.29 5.91
CA THR A 101 19.82 -16.95 4.49
C THR A 101 19.92 -18.22 3.66
#